data_AF-A0A5F2BDA5-F1
#
_entry.id   AF-A0A5F2BDA5-F1
#
_cell.length_a   1.000
_cell.length_b   1.000
_cell.length_c   1.000
_cell.angle_alpha   90.00
_cell.angle_beta   90.00
_cell.angle_gamma   90.00
#
_symmetry.space_group_name_H-M   'P 1'
#
loop_
_entity.id
_entity.type
_entity.pdbx_description
1 polymer ?
#
loop_
_entity_poly.entity_id
_entity_poly.type
_entity_poly.pdbx_seq_one_letter_code
_entity_poly.pdbx_strand_id
1 'polypeptide(L)'
;MKSELALEQRCRELIGQRIENVQYYGTFEIFENAHSVSRSVYLFTSDQRIRRFGFEDEFSLRWGFGISVKTVVAVFPKDDEEQLHEVRDLWRKQIDSSPIVDVRLHWRYIEDSHRVLFHSYSRNDYPQDLELILENGKRIFIGVTRILEENRCKLFTNHLTVFFDPIQRERLYKDPILW
;
A
#
# COMPACT_ATOMS: atom_id res chain seq x y z
N MET A 1 14.67 -15.82 -0.93
CA MET A 1 15.14 -15.63 0.46
C MET A 1 15.78 -14.26 0.78
N LYS A 2 16.11 -13.39 -0.20
CA LYS A 2 16.65 -12.02 0.09
C LYS A 2 15.61 -10.89 0.06
N SER A 3 14.48 -11.07 -0.61
CA SER A 3 13.48 -10.02 -0.88
C SER A 3 12.64 -9.65 0.34
N GLU A 4 12.20 -10.65 1.11
CA GLU A 4 11.37 -10.49 2.31
C GLU A 4 12.12 -9.74 3.42
N LEU A 5 13.34 -10.19 3.74
CA LEU A 5 14.23 -9.48 4.67
C LEU A 5 14.47 -8.02 4.24
N ALA A 6 14.56 -7.75 2.93
CA ALA A 6 14.71 -6.39 2.42
C ALA A 6 13.42 -5.55 2.54
N LEU A 7 12.24 -6.16 2.35
CA LEU A 7 10.96 -5.48 2.56
C LEU A 7 10.76 -5.15 4.05
N GLU A 8 10.93 -6.14 4.94
CA GLU A 8 10.85 -5.92 6.38
C GLU A 8 11.83 -4.87 6.86
N GLN A 9 13.08 -4.92 6.39
CA GLN A 9 14.09 -3.93 6.75
C GLN A 9 13.67 -2.52 6.33
N ARG A 10 13.17 -2.34 5.09
CA ARG A 10 12.65 -1.05 4.62
C ARG A 10 11.44 -0.57 5.45
N CYS A 11 10.60 -1.48 5.90
CA CYS A 11 9.48 -1.15 6.79
C CYS A 11 9.97 -0.73 8.19
N ARG A 12 10.97 -1.42 8.74
CA ARG A 12 11.58 -1.06 10.03
C ARG A 12 12.22 0.32 10.00
N GLU A 13 12.80 0.73 8.87
CA GLU A 13 13.37 2.08 8.71
C GLU A 13 12.34 3.21 8.78
N LEU A 14 11.03 2.91 8.63
CA LEU A 14 9.96 3.90 8.82
C LEU A 14 9.71 4.19 10.31
N ILE A 15 10.07 3.27 11.21
CA ILE A 15 9.83 3.42 12.65
C ILE A 15 10.69 4.59 13.17
N GLY A 16 10.07 5.43 13.99
CA GLY A 16 10.62 6.68 14.51
C GLY A 16 10.52 7.86 13.54
N GLN A 17 10.10 7.64 12.29
CA GLN A 17 9.97 8.72 11.31
C GLN A 17 8.59 9.39 11.38
N ARG A 18 8.56 10.70 11.17
CA ARG A 18 7.33 11.45 10.95
C ARG A 18 7.03 11.53 9.46
N ILE A 19 5.76 11.47 9.10
CA ILE A 19 5.30 11.71 7.73
C ILE A 19 5.14 13.22 7.55
N GLU A 20 6.00 13.81 6.72
CA GLU A 20 6.03 15.27 6.48
C GLU A 20 5.18 15.66 5.28
N ASN A 21 5.14 14.81 4.25
CA ASN A 21 4.30 15.00 3.07
C ASN A 21 3.84 13.65 2.50
N VAL A 22 2.75 13.68 1.75
CA VAL A 22 2.20 12.52 1.04
C VAL A 22 1.83 12.92 -0.37
N GLN A 23 2.27 12.12 -1.33
CA GLN A 23 1.91 12.30 -2.73
C GLN A 23 1.32 11.02 -3.32
N TYR A 24 0.29 11.15 -4.14
CA TYR A 24 -0.25 10.08 -4.96
C TYR A 24 0.22 10.26 -6.40
N TYR A 25 0.60 9.16 -7.03
CA TYR A 25 0.93 9.12 -8.45
C TYR A 25 -0.10 8.27 -9.20
N GLY A 26 -0.54 8.78 -10.35
CA GLY A 26 -1.64 8.24 -11.13
C GLY A 26 -2.97 8.89 -10.78
N THR A 27 -4.06 8.34 -11.30
CA THR A 27 -5.42 8.75 -10.96
C THR A 27 -5.76 8.28 -9.54
N PHE A 28 -6.58 9.04 -8.83
CA PHE A 28 -7.05 8.67 -7.51
C PHE A 28 -8.51 9.06 -7.29
N GLU A 29 -9.17 8.32 -6.41
CA GLU A 29 -10.57 8.52 -6.02
C GLU A 29 -10.68 8.53 -4.50
N ILE A 30 -11.51 9.42 -3.98
CA ILE A 30 -11.72 9.60 -2.54
C ILE A 30 -13.05 8.95 -2.15
N PHE A 31 -12.97 8.02 -1.20
CA PHE A 31 -14.11 7.48 -0.45
C PHE A 31 -14.05 7.99 0.99
N GLU A 32 -15.12 7.82 1.77
CA GLU A 32 -15.26 8.43 3.11
C GLU A 32 -14.05 8.19 4.04
N ASN A 33 -13.58 6.93 4.15
CA ASN A 33 -12.43 6.56 4.99
C ASN A 33 -11.34 5.78 4.21
N ALA A 34 -11.33 5.91 2.88
CA ALA A 34 -10.35 5.25 2.02
C ALA A 34 -10.08 6.04 0.73
N HIS A 35 -8.88 5.95 0.18
CA HIS A 35 -8.55 6.52 -1.13
C HIS A 35 -8.00 5.44 -2.05
N SER A 36 -8.55 5.34 -3.26
CA SER A 36 -8.02 4.48 -4.32
C SER A 36 -6.97 5.24 -5.12
N VAL A 37 -5.85 4.61 -5.46
CA VAL A 37 -4.71 5.21 -6.17
C VAL A 37 -4.23 4.23 -7.24
N SER A 38 -4.16 4.65 -8.50
CA SER A 38 -3.91 3.72 -9.60
C SER A 38 -2.45 3.25 -9.71
N ARG A 39 -1.47 3.95 -9.11
CA ARG A 39 -0.05 3.54 -9.20
C ARG A 39 0.70 3.46 -7.90
N SER A 40 0.88 4.59 -7.21
CA SER A 40 1.83 4.64 -6.11
C SER A 40 1.50 5.71 -5.08
N VAL A 41 1.85 5.40 -3.83
CA VAL A 41 1.83 6.35 -2.72
C VAL A 41 3.27 6.66 -2.34
N TYR A 42 3.60 7.94 -2.22
CA TYR A 42 4.92 8.40 -1.79
C TYR A 42 4.79 9.06 -0.42
N LEU A 43 5.56 8.59 0.54
CA LEU A 43 5.72 9.24 1.84
C LEU A 43 7.06 9.95 1.89
N PHE A 44 7.04 11.22 2.25
CA PHE A 44 8.21 12.01 2.57
C PHE A 44 8.38 12.00 4.07
N THR A 45 9.49 11.45 4.54
CA THR A 45 9.74 11.24 5.97
C THR A 45 10.77 12.21 6.53
N SER A 46 10.76 12.40 7.85
CA SER A 46 11.66 13.32 8.56
C SER A 46 13.16 13.02 8.40
N ASP A 47 13.54 11.82 7.97
CA ASP A 47 14.90 11.46 7.57
C ASP A 47 15.27 11.96 6.16
N GLN A 48 14.42 12.79 5.55
CA GLN A 48 14.54 13.32 4.18
C GLN A 48 14.54 12.22 3.10
N ARG A 49 14.09 11.01 3.42
CA ARG A 49 13.94 9.92 2.44
C ARG A 49 12.53 9.88 1.90
N ILE A 50 12.41 9.37 0.68
CA ILE A 50 11.12 9.15 0.02
C ILE A 50 10.85 7.65 -0.02
N ARG A 51 9.67 7.25 0.46
CA ARG A 51 9.24 5.86 0.55
C ARG A 51 8.09 5.67 -0.43
N ARG A 52 8.37 4.93 -1.51
CA ARG A 52 7.41 4.61 -2.55
C ARG A 52 6.75 3.27 -2.23
N PHE A 53 5.44 3.33 -2.06
CA PHE A 53 4.55 2.18 -1.98
C PHE A 53 3.96 1.94 -3.37
N GLY A 54 4.03 0.70 -3.84
CA GLY A 54 3.50 0.26 -5.13
C GLY A 54 3.02 -1.18 -5.03
N PHE A 55 2.62 -1.78 -6.14
CA PHE A 55 2.43 -3.23 -6.24
C PHE A 55 3.67 -3.87 -6.90
N GLU A 56 4.06 -5.06 -6.44
CA GLU A 56 4.99 -5.92 -7.20
C GLU A 56 4.20 -6.67 -8.28
N ASP A 57 4.78 -6.72 -9.47
CA ASP A 57 4.27 -7.42 -10.64
C ASP A 57 5.41 -8.29 -11.19
N GLU A 58 5.64 -9.42 -10.53
CA GLU A 58 6.80 -10.28 -10.75
C GLU A 58 6.92 -10.77 -12.20
N PHE A 59 5.79 -10.89 -12.90
CA PHE A 59 5.74 -11.40 -14.26
C PHE A 59 5.53 -10.30 -15.32
N SER A 60 5.53 -9.03 -14.93
CA SER A 60 5.16 -7.90 -15.81
C SER A 60 3.80 -8.10 -16.51
N LEU A 61 2.90 -8.86 -15.87
CA LEU A 61 1.57 -9.20 -16.39
C LEU A 61 0.53 -8.12 -16.05
N ARG A 62 0.93 -7.09 -15.31
CA ARG A 62 0.09 -6.04 -14.70
C ARG A 62 -0.90 -6.62 -13.69
N TRP A 63 -0.59 -7.77 -13.12
CA TRP A 63 -1.37 -8.39 -12.05
C TRP A 63 -0.55 -8.13 -10.78
N GLY A 64 -1.02 -7.25 -9.91
CA GLY A 64 -0.27 -6.94 -8.69
C GLY A 64 -0.34 -8.12 -7.73
N PHE A 65 0.80 -8.65 -7.29
CA PHE A 65 0.83 -9.82 -6.40
C PHE A 65 0.92 -9.44 -4.91
N GLY A 66 1.32 -8.21 -4.61
CA GLY A 66 1.32 -7.66 -3.26
C GLY A 66 2.09 -6.35 -3.16
N ILE A 67 2.15 -5.78 -1.96
CA ILE A 67 2.71 -4.45 -1.74
C ILE A 67 4.23 -4.47 -1.85
N SER A 68 4.75 -3.49 -2.60
CA SER A 68 6.16 -3.17 -2.69
C SER A 68 6.45 -1.89 -1.91
N VAL A 69 7.59 -1.85 -1.21
CA VAL A 69 8.12 -0.64 -0.59
C VAL A 69 9.54 -0.42 -1.08
N LYS A 70 9.82 0.76 -1.63
CA LYS A 70 11.13 1.14 -2.16
C LYS A 70 11.54 2.50 -1.62
N THR A 71 12.80 2.65 -1.25
CA THR A 71 13.39 3.97 -0.99
C THR A 71 13.82 4.57 -2.32
N VAL A 72 13.37 5.78 -2.62
CA VAL A 72 13.70 6.47 -3.87
C VAL A 72 14.35 7.82 -3.57
N VAL A 73 15.19 8.29 -4.48
CA VAL A 73 15.90 9.59 -4.36
C VAL A 73 15.07 10.75 -4.90
N ALA A 74 14.11 10.47 -5.80
CA ALA A 74 13.17 11.43 -6.34
C ALA A 74 11.92 10.70 -6.86
N VAL A 75 10.84 11.47 -7.05
CA VAL A 75 9.65 10.99 -7.73
C VAL A 75 9.87 11.14 -9.24
N PHE A 76 9.85 10.02 -9.96
CA PHE A 76 10.01 10.01 -11.41
C PHE A 76 8.69 9.63 -12.06
N PRO A 77 7.94 10.59 -12.64
CA PRO A 77 6.79 10.27 -13.49
C PRO A 77 7.30 9.49 -14.70
N LYS A 78 6.59 8.41 -15.06
CA LYS A 78 6.93 7.54 -16.19
C LYS A 78 6.06 7.78 -17.42
N ASP A 79 4.96 8.49 -17.25
CA ASP A 79 3.89 8.62 -18.24
C ASP A 79 3.28 10.02 -18.16
N ASP A 80 2.97 10.61 -19.31
CA ASP A 80 2.42 11.96 -19.44
C ASP A 80 0.94 12.02 -19.06
N GLU A 81 0.23 10.87 -19.10
CA GLU A 81 -1.18 10.77 -18.67
C GLU A 81 -1.33 10.69 -17.14
N GLU A 82 -0.25 10.38 -16.40
CA GLU A 82 -0.29 10.16 -14.97
C GLU A 82 0.30 11.32 -14.20
N GLN A 83 -0.51 11.90 -13.30
CA GLN A 83 -0.14 13.08 -12.56
C GLN A 83 0.32 12.74 -11.14
N LEU A 84 1.13 13.64 -10.59
CA LEU A 84 1.56 13.63 -9.20
C LEU A 84 0.69 14.60 -8.43
N HIS A 85 0.03 14.13 -7.38
CA HIS A 85 -0.89 14.91 -6.56
C HIS A 85 -0.36 14.97 -5.14
N GLU A 86 -0.13 16.19 -4.62
CA GLU A 86 0.10 16.38 -3.20
C GLU A 86 -1.22 16.26 -2.43
N VAL A 87 -1.28 15.32 -1.49
CA VAL A 87 -2.51 14.91 -0.80
C VAL A 87 -2.38 14.93 0.73
N ARG A 88 -1.36 15.63 1.24
CA ARG A 88 -1.12 15.76 2.69
C ARG A 88 -2.36 16.25 3.44
N ASP A 89 -3.10 17.20 2.87
CA ASP A 89 -4.31 17.73 3.49
C ASP A 89 -5.40 16.67 3.66
N LEU A 90 -5.49 15.71 2.76
CA LEU A 90 -6.42 14.58 2.87
C LEU A 90 -6.02 13.63 4.00
N TRP A 91 -4.73 13.57 4.34
CA TRP A 91 -4.21 12.75 5.44
C TRP A 91 -4.17 13.49 6.77
N ARG A 92 -4.40 14.82 6.80
CA ARG A 92 -4.15 15.70 7.95
C ARG A 92 -4.78 15.22 9.25
N LYS A 93 -5.97 14.61 9.20
CA LYS A 93 -6.65 14.05 10.39
C LYS A 93 -5.92 12.84 11.02
N GLN A 94 -5.04 12.21 10.26
CA GLN A 94 -4.30 11.01 10.66
C GLN A 94 -2.85 11.35 11.01
N ILE A 95 -2.18 12.17 10.21
CA ILE A 95 -0.74 12.49 10.35
C ILE A 95 -0.51 13.82 11.08
N ASP A 96 -0.91 13.89 12.35
CA ASP A 96 -0.69 15.08 13.19
C ASP A 96 0.73 15.14 13.78
N SER A 97 1.74 15.16 12.91
CA SER A 97 3.18 15.14 13.24
C SER A 97 3.66 13.99 14.14
N SER A 98 2.80 13.03 14.46
CA SER A 98 3.14 11.88 15.30
C SER A 98 4.08 10.94 14.54
N PRO A 99 5.16 10.46 15.16
CA PRO A 99 6.04 9.48 14.52
C PRO A 99 5.33 8.15 14.33
N ILE A 100 5.79 7.38 13.35
CA ILE A 100 5.44 5.98 13.16
C ILE A 100 6.13 5.18 14.27
N VAL A 101 5.37 4.44 15.08
CA VAL A 101 5.90 3.64 16.20
C VAL A 101 5.96 2.16 15.88
N ASP A 102 5.18 1.69 14.92
CA ASP A 102 5.16 0.29 14.48
C ASP A 102 4.70 0.19 13.02
N VAL A 103 5.19 -0.82 12.31
CA VAL A 103 4.81 -1.12 10.93
C VAL A 103 4.54 -2.62 10.80
N ARG A 104 3.35 -2.98 10.33
CA ARG A 104 2.92 -4.39 10.22
C ARG A 104 2.63 -4.77 8.78
N LEU A 105 3.08 -5.94 8.38
CA LEU A 105 2.79 -6.53 7.08
C LEU A 105 1.64 -7.52 7.24
N HIS A 106 0.60 -7.38 6.40
CA HIS A 106 -0.59 -8.23 6.41
C HIS A 106 -0.53 -9.20 5.25
N TRP A 107 -0.19 -10.45 5.53
CA TRP A 107 -0.16 -11.54 4.58
C TRP A 107 -1.54 -12.20 4.54
N ARG A 108 -2.39 -11.82 3.59
CA ARG A 108 -3.76 -12.34 3.46
C ARG A 108 -3.87 -13.23 2.22
N TYR A 109 -4.66 -14.30 2.32
CA TYR A 109 -5.16 -15.12 1.20
C TYR A 109 -4.13 -15.89 0.34
N ILE A 110 -2.89 -16.12 0.82
CA ILE A 110 -1.88 -16.91 0.07
C ILE A 110 -2.04 -18.43 0.28
N GLU A 111 -2.75 -18.89 1.31
CA GLU A 111 -2.94 -20.35 1.52
C GLU A 111 -3.84 -21.02 0.44
N ASP A 112 -4.69 -20.27 -0.27
CA ASP A 112 -5.68 -20.82 -1.21
C ASP A 112 -5.25 -20.80 -2.70
N SER A 113 -4.07 -20.25 -3.05
CA SER A 113 -3.63 -20.08 -4.45
C SER A 113 -3.13 -21.37 -5.14
N HIS A 114 -3.37 -22.54 -4.55
CA HIS A 114 -2.84 -23.83 -4.99
C HIS A 114 -3.42 -24.42 -6.29
N ARG A 115 -4.38 -23.78 -6.97
CA ARG A 115 -5.16 -24.48 -8.02
C ARG A 115 -5.29 -23.88 -9.41
N VAL A 116 -4.84 -22.66 -9.69
CA VAL A 116 -5.16 -22.01 -10.99
C VAL A 116 -3.97 -21.83 -11.92
N LEU A 117 -2.74 -21.94 -11.45
CA LEU A 117 -1.55 -21.83 -12.29
C LEU A 117 -0.66 -23.05 -12.08
N PHE A 118 -0.17 -23.65 -13.17
CA PHE A 118 0.62 -24.89 -13.21
C PHE A 118 2.02 -24.79 -12.54
N HIS A 119 2.20 -23.90 -11.58
CA HIS A 119 3.42 -23.72 -10.80
C HIS A 119 3.05 -23.54 -9.32
N SER A 120 3.73 -24.30 -8.47
CA SER A 120 3.64 -24.17 -7.01
C SER A 120 4.30 -22.86 -6.57
N TYR A 121 3.48 -21.87 -6.24
CA TYR A 121 3.92 -20.66 -5.56
C TYR A 121 4.33 -20.98 -4.12
N SER A 122 5.34 -20.27 -3.61
CA SER A 122 5.89 -20.48 -2.28
C SER A 122 5.06 -19.67 -1.28
N ARG A 123 5.04 -20.07 -0.01
CA ARG A 123 4.36 -19.35 1.09
C ARG A 123 4.98 -17.96 1.43
N ASN A 124 5.68 -17.32 0.48
CA ASN A 124 6.56 -16.15 0.63
C ASN A 124 6.15 -14.95 -0.26
N ASP A 125 4.98 -14.97 -0.92
CA ASP A 125 4.82 -14.26 -2.20
C ASP A 125 4.10 -12.89 -2.09
N TYR A 126 4.64 -12.00 -1.25
CA TYR A 126 4.24 -10.58 -1.00
C TYR A 126 3.06 -10.32 -0.04
N PRO A 127 3.19 -9.37 0.90
CA PRO A 127 2.08 -8.96 1.77
C PRO A 127 1.01 -8.23 0.96
N GLN A 128 -0.26 -8.40 1.33
CA GLN A 128 -1.39 -7.73 0.67
C GLN A 128 -1.48 -6.26 1.10
N ASP A 129 -1.27 -6.01 2.41
CA ASP A 129 -1.25 -4.67 2.98
C ASP A 129 -0.03 -4.42 3.84
N LEU A 130 0.26 -3.13 4.01
CA LEU A 130 1.11 -2.61 5.05
C LEU A 130 0.30 -1.69 5.95
N GLU A 131 0.51 -1.80 7.24
CA GLU A 131 -0.11 -0.97 8.27
C GLU A 131 0.95 -0.10 8.95
N LEU A 132 0.71 1.20 8.99
CA LEU A 132 1.45 2.17 9.76
C LEU A 132 0.69 2.47 11.05
N ILE A 133 1.35 2.32 12.19
CA ILE A 133 0.80 2.69 13.50
C ILE A 133 1.56 3.92 13.98
N LEU A 134 0.81 5.00 14.23
CA LEU A 134 1.35 6.26 14.71
C LEU A 134 1.29 6.33 16.25
N GLU A 135 2.16 7.14 16.85
CA GLU A 135 2.24 7.33 18.30
C GLU A 135 0.90 7.77 18.93
N ASN A 136 0.11 8.56 18.19
CA ASN A 136 -1.23 8.99 18.59
C ASN A 136 -2.31 7.88 18.50
N GLY A 137 -1.92 6.64 18.19
CA GLY A 137 -2.80 5.49 18.06
C GLY A 137 -3.56 5.40 16.74
N LYS A 138 -3.38 6.35 15.81
CA LYS A 138 -3.97 6.27 14.46
C LYS A 138 -3.28 5.18 13.65
N ARG A 139 -4.06 4.54 12.77
CA ARG A 139 -3.64 3.41 11.95
C ARG A 139 -3.96 3.72 10.50
N ILE A 140 -2.97 3.56 9.63
CA ILE A 140 -3.11 3.80 8.19
C ILE A 140 -2.71 2.53 7.47
N PHE A 141 -3.56 2.02 6.61
CA PHE A 141 -3.27 0.84 5.79
C PHE A 141 -3.04 1.26 4.36
N ILE A 142 -2.06 0.67 3.70
CA ILE A 142 -1.84 0.79 2.26
C ILE A 142 -1.87 -0.64 1.72
N GLY A 143 -2.83 -0.94 0.86
CA GLY A 143 -3.08 -2.29 0.36
C GLY A 143 -3.15 -2.35 -1.15
N VAL A 144 -2.79 -3.50 -1.73
CA VAL A 144 -2.88 -3.75 -3.18
C VAL A 144 -4.31 -4.14 -3.56
N THR A 145 -5.20 -3.15 -3.44
CA THR A 145 -6.65 -3.32 -3.57
C THR A 145 -7.23 -2.22 -4.44
N ARG A 146 -8.27 -2.57 -5.20
CA ARG A 146 -9.13 -1.65 -5.90
C ARG A 146 -10.52 -1.72 -5.29
N ILE A 147 -11.00 -0.60 -4.77
CA ILE A 147 -12.42 -0.46 -4.43
C ILE A 147 -13.22 -0.43 -5.74
N LEU A 148 -14.30 -1.20 -5.77
CA LEU A 148 -15.29 -1.24 -6.85
C LEU A 148 -16.61 -0.68 -6.31
N GLU A 149 -17.61 -0.57 -7.18
CA GLU A 149 -18.95 -0.18 -6.79
C GLU A 149 -19.56 -1.13 -5.73
N GLU A 150 -20.57 -0.67 -5.00
CA GLU A 150 -21.38 -1.47 -4.06
C GLU A 150 -20.61 -2.09 -2.87
N ASN A 151 -19.55 -1.42 -2.37
CA ASN A 151 -18.69 -1.96 -1.31
C ASN A 151 -18.01 -3.28 -1.67
N ARG A 152 -17.75 -3.52 -2.96
CA ARG A 152 -16.93 -4.64 -3.41
C ARG A 152 -15.49 -4.17 -3.55
N CYS A 153 -14.55 -5.09 -3.43
CA CYS A 153 -13.17 -4.81 -3.78
C CYS A 153 -12.54 -5.95 -4.58
N LYS A 154 -11.54 -5.60 -5.37
CA LYS A 154 -10.63 -6.55 -6.01
C LYS A 154 -9.28 -6.51 -5.30
N LEU A 155 -8.79 -7.66 -4.85
CA LEU A 155 -7.43 -7.83 -4.32
C LEU A 155 -6.48 -8.20 -5.46
N PHE A 156 -5.18 -8.28 -5.17
CA PHE A 156 -4.15 -8.70 -6.13
C PHE A 156 -4.26 -7.96 -7.48
N THR A 157 -4.36 -6.63 -7.39
CA THR A 157 -4.62 -5.74 -8.52
C THR A 157 -3.49 -4.75 -8.73
N ASN A 158 -3.47 -4.08 -9.87
CA ASN A 158 -2.53 -3.01 -10.16
C ASN A 158 -3.00 -1.64 -9.61
N HIS A 159 -3.73 -1.63 -8.50
CA HIS A 159 -4.17 -0.43 -7.80
C HIS A 159 -3.82 -0.55 -6.33
N LEU A 160 -3.61 0.59 -5.69
CA LEU A 160 -3.48 0.71 -4.25
C LEU A 160 -4.76 1.29 -3.67
N THR A 161 -5.08 0.90 -2.45
CA THR A 161 -6.05 1.60 -1.62
C THR A 161 -5.39 1.97 -0.30
N VAL A 162 -5.57 3.22 0.12
CA VAL A 162 -5.19 3.69 1.45
C VAL A 162 -6.43 3.68 2.32
N PHE A 163 -6.40 2.98 3.46
CA PHE A 163 -7.51 2.96 4.42
C PHE A 163 -7.11 3.69 5.69
N PHE A 164 -8.05 4.49 6.21
CA PHE A 164 -7.90 5.21 7.47
C PHE A 164 -8.80 4.66 8.60
N ASP A 165 -9.67 3.70 8.27
CA ASP A 165 -10.50 2.97 9.22
C ASP A 165 -10.27 1.45 9.06
N PRO A 166 -9.73 0.77 10.09
CA PRO A 166 -9.59 -0.68 10.07
C PRO A 166 -10.93 -1.42 9.82
N ILE A 167 -12.05 -0.91 10.34
CA ILE A 167 -13.36 -1.57 10.23
C ILE A 167 -13.84 -1.56 8.78
N GLN A 168 -13.72 -0.41 8.10
CA GLN A 168 -14.03 -0.32 6.68
C GLN A 168 -13.15 -1.28 5.84
N ARG A 169 -11.84 -1.36 6.13
CA ARG A 169 -10.94 -2.31 5.45
C ARG A 169 -11.42 -3.75 5.59
N GLU A 170 -11.66 -4.21 6.82
CA GLU A 170 -12.12 -5.59 7.05
C GLU A 170 -13.48 -5.86 6.39
N ARG A 171 -14.39 -4.88 6.38
CA ARG A 171 -15.70 -5.01 5.72
C ARG A 171 -15.55 -5.23 4.22
N LEU A 172 -14.69 -4.46 3.55
CA LEU A 172 -14.42 -4.62 2.13
C LEU A 172 -13.77 -5.97 1.82
N TYR A 173 -12.91 -6.45 2.72
CA TYR A 173 -12.17 -7.71 2.53
C TYR A 173 -12.96 -8.96 2.92
N LYS A 174 -14.23 -8.82 3.30
CA LYS A 174 -15.08 -9.95 3.68
C LYS A 174 -15.37 -10.86 2.48
N ASP A 175 -15.68 -10.27 1.33
CA ASP A 175 -16.07 -11.00 0.10
C ASP A 175 -15.34 -10.41 -1.14
N PRO A 176 -14.00 -10.50 -1.21
CA PRO A 176 -13.22 -9.87 -2.26
C PRO A 176 -13.27 -10.66 -3.58
N ILE A 177 -13.13 -9.95 -4.70
CA ILE A 177 -12.74 -10.56 -5.98
C ILE A 177 -11.23 -10.78 -5.96
N LEU A 178 -10.77 -12.02 -6.11
CA LEU A 178 -9.34 -12.36 -6.02
C LEU A 178 -8.61 -12.26 -7.38
N TRP A 179 -9.33 -12.40 -8.50
CA TRP A 179 -8.82 -12.32 -9.87
C TRP A 179 -9.93 -11.98 -10.87
#